data_AF-A0A5C4RKX4-F1
#
_entry.id   AF-A0A5C4RKX4-F1
#
_cell.length_a   1.000
_cell.length_b   1.000
_cell.length_c   1.000
_cell.angle_alpha   90.00
_cell.angle_beta   90.00
_cell.angle_gamma   90.00
#
_symmetry.space_group_name_H-M   'P 1'
#
loop_
_entity.id
_entity.type
_entity.pdbx_description
1 polymer ?
#
loop_
_entity_poly.entity_id
_entity_poly.type
_entity_poly.pdbx_seq_one_letter_code
_entity_poly.pdbx_strand_id
1 'polypeptide(L)'
;MYYYSAITNAFYPAEWKQDYINAGSFPNDAVEVDESVFIEFAGNIPPEGKYRIVGKNGLPEWADIPPPTKEELQQQAKFQKQQLIAEATNQIAPLQDAMDLNMASDEEKTQLEAWKKYQISLSRIDVTLAPDINWPKKP
;
A
#
# COMPACT_ATOMS: atom_id res chain seq x y z
N MET A 1 27.11 16.04 -10.56
CA MET A 1 27.11 14.93 -11.54
C MET A 1 26.76 13.63 -10.84
N TYR A 2 26.02 12.77 -11.51
CA TYR A 2 25.62 11.45 -11.00
C TYR A 2 25.97 10.37 -12.01
N TYR A 3 25.96 9.12 -11.56
CA TYR A 3 25.96 7.96 -12.42
C TYR A 3 24.64 7.23 -12.27
N TYR A 4 24.00 6.85 -13.37
CA TYR A 4 22.80 6.03 -13.38
C TYR A 4 23.15 4.62 -13.84
N SER A 5 22.66 3.60 -13.14
CA SER A 5 22.73 2.21 -13.57
C SER A 5 21.35 1.73 -13.98
N ALA A 6 21.27 1.19 -15.18
CA ALA A 6 20.08 0.55 -15.71
C ALA A 6 19.80 -0.78 -14.98
N ILE A 7 20.84 -1.52 -14.62
CA ILE A 7 20.71 -2.81 -13.91
C ILE A 7 20.08 -2.61 -12.54
N THR A 8 20.51 -1.61 -11.78
CA THR A 8 19.97 -1.35 -10.44
C THR A 8 18.83 -0.34 -10.43
N ASN A 9 18.52 0.27 -11.60
CA ASN A 9 17.61 1.42 -11.74
C ASN A 9 17.86 2.46 -10.63
N ALA A 10 19.13 2.80 -10.39
CA ALA A 10 19.55 3.64 -9.27
C ALA A 10 20.60 4.65 -9.67
N PHE A 11 20.70 5.71 -8.87
CA PHE A 11 21.67 6.78 -9.03
C PHE A 11 22.77 6.70 -7.98
N TYR A 12 23.99 7.03 -8.39
CA TYR A 12 25.20 7.00 -7.58
C TYR A 12 25.85 8.38 -7.67
N PRO A 13 25.97 9.12 -6.55
CA PRO A 13 26.69 10.40 -6.54
C PRO A 13 28.12 10.23 -7.04
N ALA A 14 28.56 11.09 -7.96
CA ALA A 14 29.93 11.02 -8.48
C ALA A 14 30.99 11.20 -7.38
N GLU A 15 30.66 11.98 -6.34
CA GLU A 15 31.51 12.25 -5.18
C GLU A 15 31.88 10.96 -4.41
N TRP A 16 30.99 9.97 -4.39
CA TRP A 16 31.18 8.72 -3.63
C TRP A 16 31.58 7.53 -4.51
N LYS A 17 31.92 7.78 -5.79
CA LYS A 17 32.27 6.74 -6.75
C LYS A 17 33.37 5.81 -6.23
N GLN A 18 34.45 6.37 -5.67
CA GLN A 18 35.57 5.56 -5.18
C GLN A 18 35.17 4.69 -4.00
N ASP A 19 34.30 5.17 -3.11
CA ASP A 19 33.81 4.40 -1.97
C ASP A 19 32.94 3.21 -2.44
N TYR A 20 32.08 3.42 -3.43
CA TYR A 20 31.32 2.33 -4.06
C TYR A 20 32.23 1.30 -4.74
N ILE A 21 33.30 1.74 -5.40
CA ILE A 21 34.29 0.84 -6.01
C ILE A 21 35.02 0.03 -4.93
N ASN A 22 35.48 0.68 -3.87
CA ASN A 22 36.17 0.03 -2.75
C ASN A 22 35.25 -0.98 -2.05
N ALA A 23 33.95 -0.69 -1.98
CA ALA A 23 32.92 -1.58 -1.43
C ALA A 23 32.45 -2.66 -2.41
N GLY A 24 32.91 -2.66 -3.67
CA GLY A 24 32.47 -3.59 -4.72
C GLY A 24 30.99 -3.44 -5.12
N SER A 25 30.39 -2.27 -4.86
CA SER A 25 28.97 -1.98 -5.12
C SER A 25 28.75 -1.00 -6.27
N PHE A 26 29.81 -0.47 -6.88
CA PHE A 26 29.69 0.39 -8.07
C PHE A 26 29.30 -0.46 -9.29
N PRO A 27 28.17 -0.17 -9.95
CA PRO A 27 27.71 -0.96 -11.10
C PRO A 27 28.60 -0.78 -12.34
N ASN A 28 28.81 -1.88 -13.08
CA ASN A 28 29.61 -1.86 -14.31
C ASN A 28 28.89 -1.15 -15.48
N ASP A 29 27.57 -1.06 -15.44
CA ASP A 29 26.73 -0.40 -16.45
C ASP A 29 26.45 1.06 -16.12
N ALA A 30 27.08 1.61 -15.08
CA ALA A 30 26.87 2.97 -14.63
C ALA A 30 27.28 3.99 -15.72
N VAL A 31 26.31 4.75 -16.21
CA VAL A 31 26.51 5.84 -17.17
C VAL A 31 26.45 7.18 -16.46
N GLU A 32 27.36 8.09 -16.81
CA GLU A 32 27.35 9.45 -16.26
C GLU A 32 26.13 10.23 -16.77
N VAL A 33 25.46 10.94 -15.87
CA VAL A 33 24.28 11.78 -16.15
C VAL A 33 24.37 13.10 -15.40
N ASP A 34 23.74 14.12 -15.97
CA ASP A 34 23.61 15.43 -15.33
C ASP A 34 22.79 15.35 -14.03
N GLU A 35 23.07 16.29 -13.14
CA GLU A 35 22.32 16.43 -11.89
C GLU A 35 20.82 16.72 -12.12
N SER A 36 20.45 17.37 -13.22
CA SER A 36 19.06 17.59 -13.59
C SER A 36 18.30 16.27 -13.79
N VAL A 37 18.93 15.25 -14.36
CA VAL A 37 18.35 13.91 -14.53
C VAL A 37 18.13 13.25 -13.17
N PHE A 38 19.08 13.39 -12.25
CA PHE A 38 18.89 12.92 -10.87
C PHE A 38 17.75 13.66 -10.19
N ILE A 39 17.71 15.00 -10.26
CA ILE A 39 16.66 15.81 -9.65
C ILE A 39 15.28 15.40 -10.18
N GLU A 40 15.13 15.28 -11.50
CA GLU A 40 13.87 14.90 -12.12
C GLU A 40 13.40 13.52 -11.66
N PHE A 41 14.28 12.52 -11.69
CA PHE A 41 13.89 11.11 -11.55
C PHE A 41 14.11 10.51 -10.16
N ALA A 42 14.79 11.20 -9.25
CA ALA A 42 15.13 10.69 -7.92
C ALA A 42 15.08 11.73 -6.80
N GLY A 43 15.49 12.97 -7.08
CA GLY A 43 15.50 14.06 -6.10
C GLY A 43 14.11 14.64 -5.82
N ASN A 44 13.22 14.60 -6.81
CA ASN A 44 11.84 15.08 -6.71
C ASN A 44 10.82 13.95 -6.46
N ILE A 45 9.63 14.35 -6.03
CA ILE A 45 8.47 13.47 -5.95
C ILE A 45 8.10 13.02 -7.38
N PRO A 46 7.91 11.71 -7.63
CA PRO A 46 7.43 11.21 -8.91
C PRO A 46 6.13 11.91 -9.35
N PRO A 47 5.91 12.12 -10.66
CA PRO A 47 4.61 12.55 -11.16
C PRO A 47 3.50 11.60 -10.69
N GLU A 48 2.30 12.16 -10.49
CA GLU A 48 1.15 11.38 -10.04
C GLU A 48 0.88 10.18 -10.96
N GLY A 49 0.70 9.00 -10.36
CA GLY A 49 0.44 7.76 -11.10
C GLY A 49 1.63 7.21 -11.87
N LYS A 50 2.85 7.74 -11.67
CA LYS A 50 4.05 7.27 -12.37
C LYS A 50 5.12 6.71 -11.44
N TYR A 51 5.94 5.83 -11.99
CA TYR A 51 7.13 5.28 -11.33
C TYR A 51 8.32 5.24 -12.30
N ARG A 52 9.54 5.33 -11.76
CA ARG A 52 10.76 5.34 -12.56
C ARG A 52 11.07 3.95 -13.07
N ILE A 53 11.21 3.81 -14.38
CA ILE A 53 11.71 2.61 -15.05
C ILE A 53 13.01 2.90 -15.77
N VAL A 54 13.64 1.85 -16.28
CA VAL A 54 14.73 1.95 -17.25
C VAL A 54 14.11 2.09 -18.63
N GLY A 55 14.32 3.23 -19.27
CA GLY A 55 13.90 3.50 -20.65
C GLY A 55 14.72 2.68 -21.65
N LYS A 56 14.25 2.62 -22.90
CA LYS A 56 14.91 1.83 -23.97
C LYS A 56 16.33 2.30 -24.30
N ASN A 57 16.66 3.54 -23.95
CA ASN A 57 17.99 4.15 -24.11
C ASN A 57 18.92 3.87 -22.91
N GLY A 58 18.49 3.10 -21.91
CA GLY A 58 19.28 2.80 -20.70
C GLY A 58 19.30 3.94 -19.68
N LEU A 59 18.50 4.99 -19.89
CA LEU A 59 18.32 6.11 -18.96
C LEU A 59 16.98 6.00 -18.23
N PRO A 60 16.79 6.69 -17.10
CA PRO A 60 15.53 6.67 -16.39
C PRO A 60 14.39 7.29 -17.23
N GLU A 61 13.22 6.69 -17.12
CA GLU A 61 11.99 7.15 -17.79
C GLU A 61 10.81 6.98 -16.83
N TRP A 62 9.79 7.84 -16.94
CA TRP A 62 8.57 7.70 -16.15
C TRP A 62 7.57 6.81 -16.87
N ALA A 63 7.18 5.70 -16.24
CA ALA A 63 6.09 4.85 -16.71
C ALA A 63 4.85 4.99 -15.82
N ASP A 64 3.68 4.71 -16.38
CA ASP A 64 2.43 4.63 -15.60
C ASP A 64 2.48 3.45 -14.65
N ILE A 65 2.10 3.66 -13.39
CA ILE A 65 1.92 2.60 -12.41
C ILE A 65 0.84 1.66 -12.97
N PRO A 66 1.13 0.37 -13.19
CA PRO A 66 0.14 -0.55 -13.70
C PRO A 66 -1.03 -0.64 -12.72
N PRO A 67 -2.27 -0.84 -13.23
CA PRO A 67 -3.39 -1.10 -12.33
C PRO A 67 -3.10 -2.36 -11.51
N PRO A 68 -3.59 -2.44 -10.25
CA PRO A 68 -3.42 -3.63 -9.44
C PRO A 68 -3.96 -4.87 -10.15
N THR A 69 -3.25 -5.98 -10.01
CA THR A 69 -3.70 -7.30 -10.45
C THR A 69 -4.94 -7.74 -9.68
N LYS A 70 -5.66 -8.73 -10.22
CA LYS A 70 -6.82 -9.31 -9.54
C LYS A 70 -6.43 -9.86 -8.17
N GLU A 71 -5.29 -10.53 -8.07
CA GLU A 71 -4.75 -11.09 -6.83
C GLU A 71 -4.44 -9.99 -5.81
N GLU A 72 -3.85 -8.87 -6.23
CA GLU A 72 -3.60 -7.72 -5.37
C GLU A 72 -4.90 -7.09 -4.88
N LEU A 73 -5.90 -6.92 -5.75
CA LEU A 73 -7.23 -6.41 -5.36
C LEU A 73 -7.92 -7.34 -4.34
N GLN A 74 -7.82 -8.66 -4.54
CA GLN A 74 -8.34 -9.64 -3.59
C GLN A 74 -7.60 -9.57 -2.24
N GLN A 75 -6.30 -9.34 -2.25
CA GLN A 75 -5.51 -9.21 -1.03
C GLN A 75 -5.85 -7.91 -0.28
N GLN A 76 -6.04 -6.81 -0.99
CA GLN A 76 -6.53 -5.55 -0.43
C GLN A 76 -7.92 -5.74 0.19
N ALA A 77 -8.83 -6.42 -0.51
CA ALA A 77 -10.16 -6.74 0.02
C ALA A 77 -10.12 -7.63 1.27
N LYS A 78 -9.21 -8.62 1.33
CA LYS A 78 -9.00 -9.43 2.54
C LYS A 78 -8.55 -8.58 3.72
N PHE A 79 -7.60 -7.67 3.49
CA PHE A 79 -7.11 -6.77 4.51
C PHE A 79 -8.23 -5.83 5.01
N GLN A 80 -8.98 -5.22 4.09
CA GLN A 80 -10.13 -4.38 4.43
C GLN A 80 -11.18 -5.15 5.25
N LYS A 81 -11.52 -6.40 4.85
CA LYS A 81 -12.44 -7.26 5.62
C LYS A 81 -11.95 -7.48 7.04
N GLN A 82 -10.66 -7.77 7.22
CA GLN A 82 -10.06 -7.97 8.55
C GLN A 82 -10.14 -6.70 9.41
N GLN A 83 -9.83 -5.53 8.83
CA GLN A 83 -9.93 -4.25 9.54
C GLN A 83 -11.36 -3.95 9.98
N LEU A 84 -12.34 -4.12 9.09
CA LEU A 84 -13.75 -3.88 9.40
C LEU A 84 -14.30 -4.86 10.45
N ILE A 85 -13.87 -6.12 10.42
CA ILE A 85 -14.21 -7.11 11.46
C ILE A 85 -13.60 -6.71 12.80
N ALA A 86 -12.32 -6.29 12.82
CA ALA A 86 -11.66 -5.85 14.03
C ALA A 86 -12.33 -4.62 14.65
N GLU A 87 -12.70 -3.64 13.81
CA GLU A 87 -13.48 -2.48 14.24
C GLU A 87 -14.82 -2.89 14.86
N ALA A 88 -15.58 -3.76 14.19
CA ALA A 88 -16.83 -4.27 14.74
C ALA A 88 -16.63 -5.00 16.07
N THR A 89 -15.58 -5.81 16.20
CA THR A 89 -15.22 -6.47 17.47
C THR A 89 -14.97 -5.45 18.58
N ASN A 90 -14.24 -4.38 18.28
CA ASN A 90 -13.93 -3.33 19.27
C ASN A 90 -15.18 -2.56 19.72
N GLN A 91 -16.20 -2.42 18.86
CA GLN A 91 -17.49 -1.82 19.23
C GLN A 91 -18.37 -2.79 20.01
N ILE A 92 -18.35 -4.08 19.64
CA ILE A 92 -19.14 -5.13 20.30
C ILE A 92 -18.67 -5.34 21.74
N ALA A 93 -17.35 -5.31 22.00
CA ALA A 93 -16.78 -5.63 23.31
C ALA A 93 -17.44 -4.87 24.49
N PRO A 94 -17.43 -3.52 24.54
CA PRO A 94 -18.04 -2.79 25.66
C PRO A 94 -19.56 -2.97 25.75
N LEU A 95 -20.25 -3.09 24.61
CA LEU A 95 -21.69 -3.32 24.57
C LEU A 95 -22.05 -4.71 25.10
N GLN A 96 -21.22 -5.71 24.82
CA GLN A 96 -21.35 -7.05 25.35
C GLN A 96 -21.08 -7.07 26.86
N ASP A 97 -20.06 -6.38 27.34
CA ASP A 97 -19.77 -6.26 28.77
C ASP A 97 -20.95 -5.63 29.54
N ALA A 98 -21.54 -4.56 29.00
CA ALA A 98 -22.74 -3.93 29.58
C ALA A 98 -23.93 -4.90 29.60
N MET A 99 -24.10 -5.71 28.55
CA MET A 99 -25.13 -6.75 28.49
C MET A 99 -24.91 -7.85 29.52
N ASP A 100 -23.69 -8.35 29.66
CA ASP A 100 -23.32 -9.44 30.58
C ASP A 100 -23.46 -9.00 32.05
N LEU A 101 -23.19 -7.73 32.33
CA LEU A 101 -23.38 -7.12 33.65
C LEU A 101 -24.82 -6.68 33.93
N ASN A 102 -25.76 -6.89 33.00
CA ASN A 102 -27.14 -6.38 33.07
C ASN A 102 -27.22 -4.85 33.25
N MET A 103 -26.24 -4.12 32.72
CA MET A 103 -26.13 -2.66 32.77
C MET A 103 -26.54 -1.99 31.44
N ALA A 104 -26.73 -2.76 30.38
CA ALA A 104 -27.05 -2.23 29.05
C ALA A 104 -28.44 -1.56 28.99
N SER A 105 -28.45 -0.32 28.49
CA SER A 105 -29.63 0.39 28.01
C SER A 105 -30.26 -0.30 26.79
N ASP A 106 -31.51 0.06 26.47
CA ASP A 106 -32.19 -0.48 25.29
C ASP A 106 -31.54 0.00 23.98
N GLU A 107 -30.94 1.19 23.99
CA GLU A 107 -30.10 1.71 22.91
C GLU A 107 -28.84 0.85 22.72
N GLU A 108 -28.12 0.52 23.80
CA GLU A 108 -26.93 -0.33 23.72
C GLU A 108 -27.25 -1.75 23.25
N LYS A 109 -28.38 -2.32 23.66
CA LYS A 109 -28.85 -3.63 23.15
C LYS A 109 -29.11 -3.58 21.64
N THR A 110 -29.77 -2.51 21.18
CA THR A 110 -30.05 -2.28 19.76
C THR A 110 -28.75 -2.12 18.95
N GLN A 111 -27.80 -1.35 19.48
CA GLN A 111 -26.48 -1.18 18.86
C GLN A 111 -25.68 -2.49 18.83
N LEU A 112 -25.70 -3.28 19.92
CA LEU A 112 -25.03 -4.57 19.99
C LEU A 112 -25.55 -5.52 18.91
N GLU A 113 -26.86 -5.59 18.74
CA GLU A 113 -27.48 -6.42 17.71
C GLU A 113 -27.07 -5.95 16.30
N ALA A 114 -27.09 -4.64 16.05
CA ALA A 114 -26.70 -4.08 14.77
C ALA A 114 -25.23 -4.35 14.42
N TRP A 115 -24.31 -4.16 15.39
CA TRP A 115 -22.89 -4.46 15.21
C TRP A 115 -22.62 -5.95 15.00
N LYS A 116 -23.31 -6.85 15.72
CA LYS A 116 -23.20 -8.29 15.48
C LYS A 116 -23.69 -8.69 14.08
N LYS A 117 -24.83 -8.15 13.64
CA LYS A 117 -25.35 -8.36 12.26
C LYS A 117 -24.36 -7.85 11.22
N TYR A 118 -23.75 -6.70 11.44
CA TYR A 118 -22.71 -6.14 10.58
C TYR A 118 -21.47 -7.04 10.52
N GLN A 119 -20.93 -7.48 11.65
CA GLN A 119 -19.77 -8.37 11.73
C GLN A 119 -20.01 -9.71 11.01
N ILE A 120 -21.20 -10.31 11.18
CA ILE A 120 -21.60 -11.53 10.47
C ILE A 120 -21.73 -11.29 8.96
N SER A 121 -22.25 -10.13 8.56
CA SER A 121 -22.35 -9.77 7.14
C SER A 121 -20.96 -9.63 6.52
N LEU A 122 -20.03 -8.97 7.22
CA LEU A 122 -18.63 -8.88 6.80
C LEU A 122 -17.98 -10.26 6.66
N SER A 123 -18.18 -11.16 7.62
CA SER A 123 -17.55 -12.49 7.61
C SER A 123 -17.96 -13.33 6.39
N ARG A 124 -19.15 -13.08 5.85
CA ARG A 124 -19.71 -13.74 4.65
C ARG A 124 -19.27 -13.13 3.32
N ILE A 125 -18.58 -11.98 3.33
CA ILE A 125 -18.09 -11.35 2.09
C ILE A 125 -17.12 -12.27 1.37
N ASP A 126 -17.40 -12.49 0.09
CA ASP A 126 -16.48 -13.12 -0.85
C ASP A 126 -15.51 -12.07 -1.42
N VAL A 127 -14.27 -12.13 -0.97
CA VAL A 127 -13.19 -11.22 -1.38
C VAL A 127 -12.73 -11.48 -2.82
N THR A 128 -13.11 -12.60 -3.43
CA THR A 128 -12.72 -12.93 -4.81
C THR A 128 -13.42 -12.06 -5.85
N LEU A 129 -14.50 -11.39 -5.44
CA LEU A 129 -15.28 -10.44 -6.24
C LEU A 129 -14.63 -9.07 -6.36
N ALA A 130 -13.47 -8.83 -5.72
CA ALA A 130 -12.76 -7.56 -5.84
C ALA A 130 -12.50 -7.18 -7.32
N PRO A 131 -12.71 -5.91 -7.71
CA PRO A 131 -13.04 -4.76 -6.85
C PRO A 131 -14.55 -4.58 -6.56
N ASP A 132 -15.42 -5.36 -7.20
CA ASP A 132 -16.88 -5.23 -7.19
C ASP A 132 -17.52 -5.84 -5.93
N ILE A 133 -17.05 -5.44 -4.75
CA ILE A 133 -17.58 -5.91 -3.45
C ILE A 133 -18.58 -4.91 -2.90
N ASN A 134 -19.80 -5.36 -2.63
CA ASN A 134 -20.79 -4.57 -1.91
C ASN A 134 -20.58 -4.70 -0.39
N TRP A 135 -19.79 -3.80 0.18
CA TRP A 135 -19.55 -3.77 1.62
C TRP A 135 -20.82 -3.39 2.39
N PRO A 136 -21.18 -4.10 3.48
CA PRO A 136 -22.30 -3.71 4.33
C PRO A 136 -22.04 -2.32 4.91
N LYS A 137 -23.12 -1.57 5.15
CA LYS A 137 -23.02 -0.27 5.83
C LYS A 137 -22.81 -0.48 7.32
N LYS A 138 -21.95 0.34 7.92
CA LYS A 138 -21.76 0.37 9.37
C LYS A 138 -23.08 0.80 10.05
N PRO A 139 -23.41 0.21 11.20
CA PRO A 139 -24.52 0.65 12.05
C PRO A 139 -24.42 2.11 12.50
#